data_AF-A0A7S0J949-F1
#
_entry.id   AF-A0A7S0J949-F1
#
_cell.length_a   1.000
_cell.length_b   1.000
_cell.length_c   1.000
_cell.angle_alpha   90.00
_cell.angle_beta   90.00
_cell.angle_gamma   90.00
#
_symmetry.space_group_name_H-M   'P 1'
#
loop_
_entity.id
_entity.type
_entity.pdbx_description
1 polymer ?
#
loop_
_entity_poly.entity_id
_entity_poly.type
_entity_poly.pdbx_seq_one_letter_code
_entity_poly.pdbx_strand_id
1 'polypeptide(L)'
;GEFEHEVLTVKPGPGSYFQDVALFHKPSKTLLLCDALLAATAEPPPILTCEPEYTRALLFHARDGALDVVADSPEARRKGWRRIVLLFNFFIPGAVQADIGLGPLRRLE
;
A
#
# COMPACT_ATOMS: atom_id res chain seq x y z
N GLY A 1 -6.45 29.19 -15.59
CA GLY A 1 -5.02 29.39 -15.28
C GLY A 1 -4.17 28.47 -16.14
N GLU A 2 -2.86 28.64 -16.10
CA GLU A 2 -1.88 27.78 -16.81
C GLU A 2 -1.79 26.36 -16.22
N PHE A 3 -2.23 26.20 -14.97
CA PHE A 3 -2.33 24.92 -14.28
C PHE A 3 -3.72 24.31 -14.42
N GLU A 4 -3.75 23.01 -14.68
CA GLU A 4 -4.86 22.10 -14.38
C GLU A 4 -4.55 21.38 -13.07
N HIS A 5 -5.55 21.08 -12.26
CA HIS A 5 -5.30 20.39 -11.00
C HIS A 5 -6.45 19.46 -10.64
N GLU A 6 -6.14 18.43 -9.86
CA GLU A 6 -7.10 17.53 -9.25
C GLU A 6 -6.73 17.33 -7.79
N VAL A 7 -7.72 17.39 -6.89
CA VAL A 7 -7.51 17.18 -5.45
C VAL A 7 -8.05 15.81 -5.09
N LEU A 8 -7.16 14.91 -4.68
CA LEU A 8 -7.54 13.65 -4.08
C LEU A 8 -7.84 13.90 -2.60
N THR A 9 -9.05 13.59 -2.15
CA THR A 9 -9.40 13.59 -0.73
C THR A 9 -9.81 12.19 -0.31
N VAL A 10 -9.11 11.64 0.68
CA VAL A 10 -9.39 10.32 1.26
C VAL A 10 -9.72 10.49 2.74
N LYS A 11 -10.73 9.76 3.21
CA LYS A 11 -11.12 9.72 4.63
C LYS A 11 -10.79 8.34 5.20
N PRO A 12 -9.57 8.13 5.73
CA PRO A 12 -9.12 6.82 6.19
C PRO A 12 -9.79 6.39 7.51
N GLY A 13 -10.37 7.32 8.27
CA GLY A 13 -11.08 7.00 9.50
C GLY A 13 -11.83 8.19 10.10
N PRO A 14 -12.58 7.96 11.20
CA PRO A 14 -13.24 9.04 11.94
C PRO A 14 -12.22 10.11 12.37
N GLY A 15 -12.44 11.36 11.98
CA GLY A 15 -11.58 12.49 12.37
C GLY A 15 -10.27 12.62 11.59
N SER A 16 -10.01 11.78 10.57
CA SER A 16 -8.80 11.88 9.73
C SER A 16 -9.16 12.17 8.28
N TYR A 17 -8.40 13.06 7.65
CA TYR A 17 -8.45 13.35 6.22
C TYR A 17 -7.04 13.35 5.68
N PHE A 18 -6.86 12.69 4.55
CA PHE A 18 -5.68 12.81 3.72
C PHE A 18 -6.08 13.57 2.45
N GLN A 19 -5.30 14.58 2.08
CA GLN A 19 -5.51 15.35 0.87
C GLN A 19 -4.20 15.49 0.12
N ASP A 20 -4.22 15.17 -1.17
CA ASP A 20 -3.11 15.40 -2.11
C ASP A 20 -3.65 16.18 -3.32
N VAL A 21 -2.78 16.89 -4.01
CA VAL A 21 -3.08 17.64 -5.22
C VAL A 21 -2.11 17.27 -6.34
N ALA A 22 -2.66 16.85 -7.48
CA ALA A 22 -1.92 16.74 -8.72
C ALA A 22 -2.03 18.06 -9.48
N LEU A 23 -0.90 18.59 -9.96
CA LEU A 23 -0.85 19.84 -10.71
C LEU A 23 -0.20 19.59 -12.08
N PHE A 24 -0.92 19.88 -13.15
CA PHE A 24 -0.41 19.82 -14.51
C PHE A 24 -0.23 21.22 -15.11
N HIS A 25 1.02 21.61 -15.34
CA HIS A 25 1.36 22.86 -15.99
C HIS A 25 1.23 22.69 -17.52
N LYS A 26 0.15 23.23 -18.10
CA LYS A 26 -0.21 23.02 -19.52
C LYS A 26 0.87 23.47 -20.52
N PRO A 27 1.56 24.62 -20.33
CA PRO A 27 2.57 25.10 -21.27
C PRO A 27 3.83 24.23 -21.30
N SER A 28 4.40 23.88 -20.13
CA SER A 28 5.64 23.09 -20.06
C SER A 28 5.40 21.57 -20.14
N LYS A 29 4.14 21.13 -20.09
CA LYS A 29 3.75 19.71 -20.00
C LYS A 29 4.35 19.01 -18.77
N THR A 30 4.48 19.74 -17.66
CA THR A 30 5.04 19.21 -16.41
C THR A 30 3.92 18.80 -15.45
N LEU A 31 4.02 17.58 -14.93
CA LEU A 31 3.17 17.08 -13.84
C LEU A 31 3.94 17.18 -12.52
N LEU A 32 3.36 17.87 -11.54
CA LEU A 32 3.86 17.93 -10.17
C LEU A 32 2.95 17.06 -9.29
N LEU A 33 3.56 16.10 -8.60
CA LEU A 33 2.92 15.21 -7.63
C LEU A 33 3.65 15.40 -6.30
N CYS A 34 2.92 15.55 -5.20
CA CYS A 34 3.52 15.73 -3.88
C CYS A 34 3.83 14.37 -3.24
N ASP A 35 2.81 13.53 -3.03
CA ASP A 35 2.89 12.31 -2.24
C ASP A 35 2.23 11.08 -2.89
N ALA A 36 1.69 11.22 -4.11
CA ALA A 36 1.15 10.11 -4.90
C ALA A 36 2.19 9.16 -5.54
N LEU A 37 3.49 9.48 -5.53
CA LEU A 37 4.52 8.65 -6.16
C LEU A 37 5.40 7.97 -5.11
N LEU A 38 5.23 6.66 -4.96
CA LEU A 38 5.97 5.84 -4.01
C LEU A 38 6.93 4.91 -4.77
N ALA A 39 8.22 5.11 -4.57
CA ALA A 39 9.26 4.23 -5.10
C ALA A 39 9.63 3.18 -4.04
N ALA A 40 9.60 1.91 -4.42
CA ALA A 40 10.08 0.82 -3.57
C ALA A 40 11.32 0.17 -4.19
N THR A 41 12.26 -0.19 -3.33
CA THR A 41 13.45 -0.95 -3.72
C THR A 41 13.07 -2.37 -4.16
N ALA A 42 13.88 -2.96 -5.05
CA ALA A 42 13.67 -4.35 -5.45
C ALA A 42 13.84 -5.32 -4.26
N GLU A 43 14.82 -5.04 -3.40
CA GLU A 43 15.13 -5.82 -2.21
C GLU A 43 14.52 -5.21 -0.95
N PRO A 44 14.12 -6.03 0.05
CA PRO A 44 13.76 -5.53 1.37
C PRO A 44 14.94 -4.78 2.00
N PRO A 45 14.69 -3.72 2.80
CA PRO A 45 15.73 -3.06 3.55
C PRO A 45 16.38 -4.02 4.57
N PRO A 46 17.66 -3.80 4.95
CA PRO A 46 18.41 -4.72 5.82
C PRO A 46 17.70 -5.07 7.13
N ILE A 47 16.96 -4.13 7.72
CA ILE A 47 16.17 -4.34 8.94
C ILE A 47 15.15 -5.48 8.82
N LEU A 48 14.63 -5.75 7.62
CA LEU A 48 13.68 -6.85 7.39
C LEU A 48 14.36 -8.20 7.16
N THR A 49 15.69 -8.22 7.07
CA THR A 49 16.49 -9.43 6.80
C THR A 49 17.53 -9.74 7.88
N CYS A 50 17.75 -8.83 8.82
CA CYS A 50 18.78 -8.97 9.86
C CYS A 50 18.38 -9.96 10.96
N GLU A 51 17.07 -10.17 11.17
CA GLU A 51 16.56 -11.07 12.20
C GLU A 51 15.57 -12.10 11.62
N PRO A 52 15.55 -13.32 12.17
CA PRO A 52 14.62 -14.37 11.72
C PRO A 52 13.15 -13.97 11.87
N GLU A 53 12.81 -13.18 12.88
CA GLU A 53 11.45 -12.70 13.10
C GLU A 53 10.94 -11.85 11.92
N TYR A 54 11.71 -10.85 11.50
CA TYR A 54 11.32 -9.98 10.39
C TYR A 54 11.34 -10.70 9.05
N THR A 55 12.29 -11.64 8.87
CA THR A 55 12.30 -12.51 7.70
C THR A 55 11.02 -13.36 7.64
N ARG A 56 10.51 -13.83 8.79
CA ARG A 56 9.23 -14.56 8.86
C ARG A 56 8.05 -13.71 8.41
N ALA A 57 8.06 -12.40 8.69
CA ALA A 57 7.04 -11.48 8.17
C ALA A 57 7.08 -11.39 6.63
N LEU A 58 8.27 -11.31 6.02
CA LEU A 58 8.41 -11.35 4.56
C LEU A 58 7.80 -12.64 3.98
N LEU A 59 8.12 -13.79 4.56
CA LEU A 59 7.59 -15.08 4.10
C LEU A 59 6.07 -15.20 4.32
N PHE A 60 5.55 -14.66 5.42
CA PHE A 60 4.11 -14.60 5.69
C PHE A 60 3.36 -13.85 4.57
N HIS A 61 3.89 -12.71 4.13
CA HIS A 61 3.29 -11.91 3.05
C HIS A 61 3.54 -12.48 1.65
N ALA A 62 4.49 -13.42 1.48
CA ALA A 62 4.77 -14.08 0.20
C ALA A 62 3.78 -15.20 -0.16
N ARG A 63 2.93 -15.63 0.78
CA ARG A 63 1.92 -16.69 0.61
C ARG A 63 0.82 -16.33 -0.39
N ASP A 64 0.37 -17.29 -1.20
CA ASP A 64 -0.80 -17.07 -2.08
C ASP A 64 -2.09 -17.52 -1.39
N GLY A 65 -2.03 -18.56 -0.56
CA GLY A 65 -3.10 -19.06 0.29
C GLY A 65 -2.80 -18.95 1.79
N ALA A 66 -3.85 -18.95 2.61
CA ALA A 66 -3.72 -18.82 4.06
C ALA A 66 -2.92 -19.97 4.73
N LEU A 67 -2.92 -21.15 4.11
CA LEU A 67 -2.25 -22.36 4.60
C LEU A 67 -0.90 -22.62 3.94
N ASP A 68 -0.48 -21.75 3.01
CA ASP A 68 0.78 -21.94 2.31
C ASP A 68 1.96 -21.84 3.26
N VAL A 69 2.91 -22.76 3.11
CA VAL A 69 4.22 -22.69 3.76
C VAL A 69 5.24 -22.30 2.70
N VAL A 70 5.79 -21.10 2.83
CA VAL A 70 6.74 -20.55 1.85
C VAL A 70 8.15 -20.88 2.32
N ALA A 71 8.92 -21.58 1.47
CA ALA A 71 10.33 -21.81 1.71
C ALA A 71 11.11 -20.50 1.65
N ASP A 72 12.08 -20.36 2.55
CA ASP A 72 12.92 -19.17 2.60
C ASP A 72 13.85 -19.11 1.38
N SER A 73 13.62 -18.10 0.53
CA SER A 73 14.40 -17.83 -0.68
C SER A 73 14.43 -16.32 -0.96
N PRO A 74 15.44 -15.81 -1.68
CA PRO A 74 15.48 -14.41 -2.10
C PRO A 74 14.22 -13.99 -2.85
N GLU A 75 13.69 -14.84 -3.72
CA GLU A 75 12.48 -14.61 -4.50
C GLU A 75 11.25 -14.49 -3.60
N ALA A 76 11.11 -15.38 -2.61
CA ALA A 76 10.03 -15.31 -1.63
C ALA A 76 10.11 -14.03 -0.78
N ARG A 77 11.30 -13.66 -0.30
CA ARG A 77 11.52 -12.43 0.47
C ARG A 77 11.14 -11.18 -0.33
N ARG A 78 11.54 -11.10 -1.60
CA ARG A 78 11.16 -10.01 -2.52
C ARG A 78 9.65 -9.97 -2.77
N LYS A 79 9.02 -11.13 -2.96
CA LYS A 79 7.56 -11.23 -3.14
C LYS A 79 6.82 -10.70 -1.90
N GLY A 80 7.25 -11.10 -0.72
CA GLY A 80 6.76 -10.58 0.56
C GLY A 80 6.94 -9.08 0.70
N TRP A 81 8.14 -8.58 0.43
CA TRP A 81 8.46 -7.15 0.47
C TRP A 81 7.55 -6.31 -0.43
N ARG A 82 7.40 -6.70 -1.70
CA ARG A 82 6.52 -6.00 -2.65
C ARG A 82 5.08 -5.96 -2.17
N ARG A 83 4.61 -7.02 -1.50
CA ARG A 83 3.25 -7.07 -0.96
C ARG A 83 3.08 -6.26 0.32
N ILE A 84 4.09 -6.17 1.17
CA ILE A 84 4.12 -5.24 2.31
C ILE A 84 4.05 -3.81 1.80
N VAL A 85 4.90 -3.44 0.85
CA VAL A 85 4.89 -2.13 0.19
C VAL A 85 3.51 -1.84 -0.36
N LEU A 86 2.91 -2.77 -1.10
CA LEU A 86 1.55 -2.60 -1.62
C LEU A 86 0.56 -2.44 -0.47
N LEU A 87 0.53 -3.32 0.53
CA LEU A 87 -0.42 -3.27 1.64
C LEU A 87 -0.42 -1.91 2.37
N PHE A 88 0.77 -1.38 2.66
CA PHE A 88 0.90 -0.13 3.41
C PHE A 88 0.79 1.13 2.55
N ASN A 89 1.02 1.02 1.24
CA ASN A 89 0.82 2.12 0.29
C ASN A 89 -0.56 2.08 -0.39
N PHE A 90 -1.32 0.99 -0.23
CA PHE A 90 -2.68 0.88 -0.73
C PHE A 90 -3.60 1.63 0.22
N PHE A 91 -3.75 2.92 -0.04
CA PHE A 91 -4.90 3.67 0.45
C PHE A 91 -6.15 3.01 -0.14
N ILE A 92 -7.06 2.58 0.72
CA ILE A 92 -8.40 2.19 0.28
C ILE A 92 -9.02 3.47 -0.29
N PRO A 93 -9.23 3.57 -1.62
CA PRO A 93 -9.92 4.72 -2.18
C PRO A 93 -11.30 4.78 -1.53
N GLY A 94 -11.82 5.96 -1.19
CA GLY A 94 -13.13 6.07 -0.52
C GLY A 94 -14.30 5.42 -1.27
N ALA A 95 -14.13 5.09 -2.56
CA ALA A 95 -15.08 4.34 -3.38
C ALA A 95 -15.07 2.82 -3.11
N VAL A 96 -14.03 2.28 -2.49
CA VAL A 96 -13.92 0.88 -2.07
C VAL A 96 -14.32 0.81 -0.60
N GLN A 97 -15.54 0.35 -0.34
CA GLN A 97 -15.95 0.01 1.01
C GLN A 97 -15.22 -1.28 1.38
N ALA A 98 -14.11 -1.18 2.11
CA ALA A 98 -13.41 -2.36 2.60
C ALA A 98 -14.35 -3.15 3.52
N ASP A 99 -14.80 -4.32 3.07
CA ASP A 99 -15.41 -5.30 3.94
C ASP A 99 -14.29 -5.87 4.83
N ILE A 100 -14.09 -5.23 5.98
CA ILE A 100 -13.19 -5.68 7.05
C ILE A 100 -13.69 -6.96 7.75
N GLY A 101 -14.56 -7.73 7.10
CA GLY A 101 -15.10 -8.98 7.63
C GLY A 101 -16.05 -8.78 8.80
N LEU A 102 -16.71 -7.61 8.89
CA LEU A 102 -17.75 -7.35 9.90
C LEU A 102 -19.12 -7.92 9.48
N GLY A 103 -19.29 -8.29 8.21
CA GLY A 103 -20.53 -8.89 7.70
C GLY A 103 -21.03 -10.10 8.51
N PRO A 104 -20.18 -11.06 8.91
CA PRO A 104 -20.53 -12.16 9.81
C PRO A 104 -20.95 -11.71 11.22
N LEU A 105 -20.36 -10.66 11.77
CA LEU A 105 -20.67 -10.18 13.13
C LEU A 105 -22.03 -9.47 13.20
N ARG A 106 -22.44 -8.80 12.12
CA ARG A 106 -23.77 -8.18 12.01
C ARG A 106 -24.92 -9.17 11.83
N ARG A 107 -24.64 -10.47 11.62
CA ARG A 107 -25.65 -11.53 11.51
C ARG A 107 -25.94 -12.24 12.83
N LEU A 108 -25.29 -11.79 13.92
CA LEU A 108 -25.47 -12.31 15.27
C LEU A 108 -26.45 -11.48 16.11
N GLU A 109 -27.12 -10.50 15.50
CA GLU A 109 -28.24 -9.73 16.06
C GLU A 109 -29.57 -10.20 15.48
#